data_AF-A0AAV3RNY0-F1
#
_entry.id   AF-A0AAV3RNY0-F1
#
_cell.length_a   1.000
_cell.length_b   1.000
_cell.length_c   1.000
_cell.angle_alpha   90.00
_cell.angle_beta   90.00
_cell.angle_gamma   90.00
#
_symmetry.space_group_name_H-M   'P 1'
#
loop_
_entity.id
_entity.type
_entity.pdbx_description
1 polymer ?
#
loop_
_entity_poly.entity_id
_entity_poly.type
_entity_poly.pdbx_seq_one_letter_code
_entity_poly.pdbx_strand_id
1 'polypeptide(L)' 'MSSLVLAAPIQGKPLVLYVATQEQAVGAFLAHENKKGKENALYYLNWTMKANELKYTPIEKLCLALIF' A
#
# COMPACT_ATOMS: atom_id res chain seq x y z
N MET A 1 -4.21 2.72 -17.53
CA MET A 1 -4.04 2.03 -16.23
C MET A 1 -4.87 0.76 -16.26
N SER A 2 -4.24 -0.41 -16.26
CA SER A 2 -4.96 -1.69 -16.20
C SER A 2 -5.69 -1.79 -14.86
N SER A 3 -7.00 -2.08 -14.92
CA SER A 3 -7.82 -2.30 -13.74
C SER A 3 -7.15 -3.37 -12.85
N LEU A 4 -6.80 -3.00 -11.62
CA LEU A 4 -6.29 -3.92 -10.62
C LEU A 4 -7.45 -4.82 -10.18
N VAL A 5 -7.58 -5.99 -10.82
CA VAL A 5 -8.41 -7.06 -10.28
C VAL A 5 -7.71 -7.54 -9.01
N LEU A 6 -8.21 -7.10 -7.86
CA LEU A 6 -7.74 -7.56 -6.56
C LEU A 6 -7.92 -9.08 -6.49
N ALA A 7 -6.88 -9.78 -6.12
CA ALA A 7 -6.89 -11.21 -5.87
C ALA A 7 -7.29 -11.50 -4.42
N ALA A 8 -7.80 -12.70 -4.17
CA ALA A 8 -7.99 -13.18 -2.82
C ALA A 8 -6.65 -13.56 -2.18
N PRO A 9 -6.45 -13.31 -0.87
CA PRO A 9 -5.25 -13.75 -0.17
C PRO A 9 -5.14 -15.28 -0.15
N ILE A 10 -3.92 -15.78 -0.33
CA ILE A 10 -3.62 -17.22 -0.23
C ILE A 10 -3.03 -17.49 1.15
N GLN A 11 -3.67 -18.37 1.91
CA GLN A 11 -3.19 -18.79 3.22
C GLN A 11 -1.76 -19.37 3.13
N GLY A 12 -0.89 -18.94 4.07
CA GLY A 12 0.49 -19.42 4.16
C GLY A 12 1.47 -18.82 3.15
N LYS A 13 1.03 -17.87 2.31
CA LYS A 13 1.93 -17.11 1.43
C LYS A 13 2.38 -15.82 2.12
N PRO A 14 3.69 -15.47 2.09
CA PRO A 14 4.16 -14.18 2.55
C PRO A 14 3.48 -13.04 1.82
N LEU A 15 3.15 -11.99 2.57
CA LEU A 15 2.62 -10.75 2.03
C LEU A 15 3.77 -9.74 1.89
N VAL A 16 3.75 -8.97 0.82
CA VAL A 16 4.69 -7.87 0.57
C VAL A 16 3.89 -6.57 0.60
N LEU A 17 4.28 -5.67 1.50
CA LEU A 17 3.70 -4.35 1.63
C LEU A 17 4.61 -3.32 0.97
N TYR A 18 4.09 -2.66 -0.06
CA TYR A 18 4.73 -1.53 -0.72
C TYR A 18 4.11 -0.25 -0.21
N VAL A 19 4.95 0.72 0.18
CA VAL A 19 4.49 2.03 0.66
C VAL A 19 5.12 3.11 -0.18
N ALA A 20 4.32 4.11 -0.56
CA ALA A 20 4.79 5.28 -1.29
C ALA A 20 4.15 6.55 -0.73
N THR A 21 4.94 7.60 -0.59
CA THR A 21 4.48 8.92 -0.16
C THR A 21 4.63 9.92 -1.29
N GLN A 22 3.65 10.79 -1.46
CA GLN A 22 3.71 12.01 -2.24
C GLN A 22 3.56 13.22 -1.30
N GLU A 23 3.67 14.44 -1.82
CA GLU A 23 3.59 15.65 -0.99
C GLU A 23 2.30 15.73 -0.16
N GLN A 24 1.18 15.30 -0.75
CA GLN A 24 -0.17 15.46 -0.19
C GLN A 24 -0.92 14.15 0.04
N ALA A 25 -0.33 13.01 -0.31
CA ALA A 25 -0.98 11.72 -0.17
C ALA A 25 0.03 10.65 0.22
N VAL A 26 -0.46 9.60 0.88
CA VAL A 26 0.28 8.38 1.14
C VAL A 26 -0.52 7.21 0.63
N GLY A 27 0.17 6.30 -0.06
CA GLY A 27 -0.42 5.09 -0.60
C GLY A 27 0.30 3.87 -0.08
N ALA A 28 -0.45 2.80 0.11
CA ALA A 28 0.09 1.48 0.39
C ALA A 28 -0.55 0.44 -0.53
N PHE A 29 0.23 -0.56 -0.90
CA PHE A 29 -0.17 -1.62 -1.79
C PHE A 29 0.27 -2.95 -1.22
N LEU A 30 -0.69 -3.83 -0.96
CA LEU A 30 -0.44 -5.15 -0.42
C LEU A 30 -0.50 -6.18 -1.55
N ALA A 31 0.56 -6.96 -1.69
CA ALA A 31 0.67 -7.99 -2.70
C ALA A 31 1.15 -9.31 -2.12
N HIS A 32 0.99 -10.37 -2.90
CA HIS A 32 1.66 -11.63 -2.65
C HIS A 32 1.97 -12.33 -3.98
N GLU A 33 2.96 -13.20 -3.95
CA GLU A 33 3.27 -14.05 -5.08
C GLU A 33 2.22 -15.16 -5.23
N ASN A 34 1.68 -15.32 -6.43
CA ASN A 34 0.73 -16.38 -6.76
C ASN A 34 1.45 -17.71 -7.07
N LYS A 35 0.68 -18.77 -7.35
CA LYS A 35 1.23 -20.11 -7.64
C LYS A 35 2.11 -20.16 -8.91
N LYS A 36 2.05 -19.14 -9.77
CA LYS A 36 2.81 -19.02 -11.01
C LYS A 36 4.02 -18.08 -10.89
N GLY A 37 4.36 -17.64 -9.69
CA GLY A 37 5.49 -16.73 -9.47
C GLY A 37 5.24 -15.27 -9.80
N LYS A 38 3.97 -14.88 -10.02
CA LYS A 38 3.60 -13.49 -10.35
C LYS A 38 3.00 -12.80 -9.13
N GLU A 39 3.40 -11.56 -8.89
CA GLU A 39 2.76 -10.74 -7.86
C GLU A 39 1.31 -10.42 -8.23
N ASN A 40 0.42 -10.69 -7.28
CA ASN A 40 -0.97 -10.30 -7.32
C ASN A 40 -1.24 -9.26 -6.25
N ALA A 41 -1.94 -8.21 -6.65
CA ALA A 41 -2.53 -7.21 -5.77
C ALA A 41 -3.62 -7.82 -4.89
N LEU A 42 -3.59 -7.56 -3.59
CA LEU A 42 -4.67 -7.91 -2.65
C LEU A 42 -5.45 -6.69 -2.23
N TYR A 43 -4.74 -5.61 -1.93
CA TYR A 43 -5.34 -4.40 -1.41
C TYR A 43 -4.55 -3.17 -1.84
N TYR A 44 -5.26 -2.07 -1.99
CA TYR A 44 -4.70 -0.76 -2.26
C TYR A 44 -5.32 0.25 -1.32
N LEU A 45 -4.47 0.98 -0.62
CA LEU A 45 -4.83 2.11 0.21
C LEU A 45 -4.29 3.38 -0.45
N ASN A 46 -5.13 4.41 -0.52
CA ASN A 46 -4.68 5.77 -0.82
C ASN A 46 -5.34 6.72 0.16
N TRP A 47 -4.52 7.42 0.92
CA TRP A 47 -4.93 8.38 1.92
C TRP A 47 -4.42 9.77 1.56
N THR A 48 -5.34 10.70 1.33
CA THR A 48 -5.00 12.11 1.17
C THR A 48 -4.79 12.72 2.56
N MET A 49 -3.60 13.26 2.79
CA MET A 49 -3.20 13.80 4.08
C MET A 49 -3.97 15.08 4.41
N LYS A 50 -4.40 15.20 5.67
CA LYS A 50 -5.00 16.43 6.22
C LYS A 50 -3.93 17.49 6.48
N ALA A 51 -4.34 18.75 6.64
CA ALA A 51 -3.42 19.88 6.79
C ALA A 51 -2.41 19.76 7.96
N ASN A 52 -2.77 19.02 9.02
CA ASN A 52 -1.86 18.70 10.11
C ASN A 52 -0.86 17.60 9.72
N GLU A 53 -1.31 16.55 9.01
CA GLU A 53 -0.50 15.42 8.53
C GLU A 53 0.52 15.86 7.46
N LEU A 54 0.22 16.92 6.68
CA LEU A 54 1.17 17.48 5.72
C LEU A 54 2.46 18.01 6.36
N LYS A 55 2.41 18.37 7.64
CA LYS A 55 3.55 18.91 8.41
C LYS A 55 4.45 17.82 8.98
N TYR A 56 4.07 16.56 8.87
CA TYR A 56 4.87 15.43 9.31
C TYR A 56 6.17 15.33 8.53
N THR A 57 7.20 14.85 9.22
CA THR A 57 8.48 14.48 8.62
C THR A 57 8.28 13.35 7.59
N PRO A 58 9.22 13.16 6.64
CA PRO A 58 9.10 12.07 5.66
C PRO A 58 8.90 10.69 6.29
N ILE A 59 9.56 10.41 7.43
CA ILE A 59 9.42 9.11 8.11
C ILE A 59 8.07 8.96 8.79
N GLU A 60 7.53 10.01 9.42
CA GLU A 60 6.18 9.99 10.01
C GLU A 60 5.11 9.80 8.93
N LYS A 61 5.27 10.44 7.76
CA LYS A 61 4.37 10.24 6.61
C LYS A 61 4.40 8.80 6.12
N LEU A 62 5.57 8.15 6.12
CA LEU A 62 5.70 6.74 5.77
C LEU A 62 5.00 5.84 6.80
N CYS A 63 5.19 6.11 8.10
CA CYS A 63 4.52 5.38 9.17
C CYS A 63 3.00 5.54 9.12
N LEU A 64 2.49 6.69 8.67
CA LEU A 64 1.05 6.93 8.51
C LEU A 64 0.38 5.89 7.59
N ALA A 65 1.09 5.46 6.54
CA ALA A 65 0.63 4.41 5.62
C ALA A 65 0.44 3.03 6.26
N LEU A 66 1.09 2.79 7.40
CA LEU A 66 1.06 1.51 8.11
C LEU A 66 -0.05 1.45 9.17
N ILE A 67 -0.60 2.61 9.55
CA ILE A 67 -1.63 2.73 10.59
C ILE A 67 -3.04 2.70 9.98
N PHE A 68 -3.20 3.31 8.81
CA PHE A 68 -4.45 3.30 8.03
C PHE A 68 -4.54 2.07 7.13
#